data_AF-A0AAN0M9R6-F1
#
_entry.id   AF-A0AAN0M9R6-F1
#
_cell.length_a   1.000
_cell.length_b   1.000
_cell.length_c   1.000
_cell.angle_alpha   90.00
_cell.angle_beta   90.00
_cell.angle_gamma   90.00
#
_symmetry.space_group_name_H-M   'P 1'
#
loop_
_entity.id
_entity.type
_entity.pdbx_description
1 polymer ?
#
loop_
_entity_poly.entity_id
_entity_poly.type
_entity_poly.pdbx_seq_one_letter_code
_entity_poly.pdbx_strand_id
1 'polypeptide(L)'
;MMFRSNHPDDRGKILSLLWLFAILNMLFRDIHEMTMAATINEILSGYVNGNPMSESVLFFGAFAVELLLLVFLLSGLLAPYWARLLNLVMVPVAILGTFYIAPNDPDDYFFAVVEICAFITIFVMAWRWQTAPRATRQIGGHHAT
;
A
#
# COMPACT_ATOMS: atom_id res chain seq x y z
N MET A 1 -8.82 -3.56 24.57
CA MET A 1 -9.32 -2.29 24.00
C MET A 1 -9.67 -2.56 22.55
N MET A 2 -10.95 -2.74 22.24
CA MET A 2 -11.44 -3.35 21.00
C MET A 2 -12.00 -2.22 20.12
N PHE A 3 -11.25 -1.80 19.10
CA PHE A 3 -11.76 -0.87 18.08
C PHE A 3 -12.85 -1.59 17.27
N ARG A 4 -14.11 -1.36 17.61
CA ARG A 4 -15.25 -1.82 16.82
C ARG A 4 -16.23 -0.66 16.59
N SER A 5 -15.88 0.27 15.69
CA SER A 5 -16.88 1.04 14.95
C SER A 5 -17.20 0.26 13.68
N ASN A 6 -18.10 -0.72 13.77
CA ASN A 6 -18.61 -1.41 12.58
C ASN A 6 -19.66 -0.53 11.87
N HIS A 7 -19.26 0.66 11.41
CA HIS A 7 -19.97 1.29 10.31
C HIS A 7 -19.42 0.70 9.00
N PRO A 8 -20.27 0.25 8.07
CA PRO A 8 -19.84 -0.32 6.77
C PRO A 8 -18.86 0.60 6.00
N ASP A 9 -18.90 1.90 6.31
CA ASP A 9 -18.17 2.97 5.66
C ASP A 9 -16.75 3.21 6.25
N ASP A 10 -16.35 2.58 7.36
CA ASP A 10 -15.02 2.79 7.99
C ASP A 10 -13.91 1.88 7.42
N ARG A 11 -14.24 0.90 6.58
CA ARG A 11 -13.26 -0.07 6.05
C ARG A 11 -12.15 0.59 5.25
N GLY A 12 -12.47 1.65 4.50
CA GLY A 12 -11.47 2.43 3.77
C GLY A 12 -10.38 3.00 4.67
N LYS A 13 -10.76 3.49 5.87
CA LYS A 13 -9.80 4.01 6.87
C LYS A 13 -8.89 2.92 7.40
N ILE A 14 -9.42 1.71 7.61
CA ILE A 14 -8.60 0.58 8.05
C ILE A 14 -7.61 0.15 6.95
N LEU A 15 -8.05 0.10 5.69
CA LEU A 15 -7.16 -0.16 4.56
C LEU A 15 -6.07 0.90 4.46
N SER A 16 -6.43 2.18 4.62
CA SER A 16 -5.48 3.29 4.68
C SER A 16 -4.45 3.09 5.80
N LEU A 17 -4.87 2.75 7.02
CA LEU A 17 -3.93 2.47 8.11
C LEU A 17 -3.00 1.29 7.82
N LEU A 18 -3.49 0.25 7.15
CA LEU A 18 -2.65 -0.89 6.73
C LEU A 18 -1.65 -0.49 5.64
N TRP A 19 -2.02 0.38 4.70
CA TRP A 19 -1.07 0.95 3.74
C TRP A 19 -0.02 1.81 4.44
N LEU A 20 -0.40 2.63 5.41
CA LEU A 20 0.57 3.41 6.20
C LEU A 20 1.55 2.49 6.92
N PHE A 21 1.06 1.41 7.53
CA PHE A 21 1.90 0.40 8.16
C PHE A 21 2.90 -0.22 7.17
N ALA A 22 2.44 -0.63 5.98
CA ALA A 22 3.31 -1.21 4.95
C ALA A 22 4.36 -0.20 4.45
N ILE A 23 3.96 1.04 4.17
CA ILE A 23 4.86 2.12 3.72
C ILE A 23 5.91 2.42 4.78
N LEU A 24 5.53 2.48 6.06
CA LEU A 24 6.49 2.68 7.15
C LEU A 24 7.45 1.50 7.26
N ASN A 25 6.98 0.26 7.11
CA ASN A 25 7.83 -0.93 7.12
C ASN A 25 8.88 -0.88 5.99
N MET A 26 8.47 -0.51 4.77
CA MET A 26 9.37 -0.32 3.63
C MET A 26 10.37 0.81 3.89
N LEU A 27 9.90 1.96 4.37
CA LEU A 27 10.75 3.11 4.70
C LEU A 27 11.80 2.75 5.76
N PHE A 28 11.42 2.02 6.80
CA PHE A 28 12.35 1.60 7.85
C PHE A 28 13.34 0.54 7.36
N ARG A 29 12.94 -0.37 6.47
CA ARG A 29 13.87 -1.29 5.80
C ARG A 29 14.92 -0.50 5.01
N ASP A 30 14.50 0.42 4.16
CA ASP A 30 15.41 1.19 3.31
C ASP A 30 16.38 2.03 4.16
N ILE A 31 15.90 2.68 5.25
CA ILE A 31 16.77 3.40 6.20
C ILE A 31 17.72 2.45 6.93
N HIS A 32 17.25 1.26 7.33
CA HIS A 32 18.07 0.25 8.00
C HIS A 32 19.22 -0.22 7.10
N GLU A 33 18.93 -0.52 5.84
CA GLU A 33 19.93 -0.95 4.84
C GLU A 33 20.99 0.14 4.57
N MET A 34 20.61 1.42 4.61
CA MET A 34 21.55 2.55 4.44
C MET A 34 22.63 2.64 5.53
N THR A 35 22.49 1.90 6.64
CA THR A 35 23.51 1.87 7.71
C THR A 35 24.69 0.94 7.39
N MET A 36 24.55 0.05 6.39
CA MET A 36 25.59 -0.88 5.97
C MET A 36 26.66 -0.18 5.14
N ALA A 37 27.93 -0.44 5.48
CA ALA A 37 29.07 0.12 4.74
C ALA A 37 29.08 -0.30 3.26
N ALA A 38 28.61 -1.52 2.96
CA ALA A 38 28.47 -2.01 1.59
C ALA A 38 27.54 -1.11 0.76
N THR A 39 26.34 -0.83 1.28
CA THR A 39 25.34 0.05 0.66
C THR A 39 25.87 1.47 0.46
N ILE A 40 26.58 2.03 1.45
CA ILE A 40 27.18 3.36 1.34
C ILE A 40 28.24 3.39 0.21
N ASN A 41 29.08 2.36 0.11
CA ASN A 41 30.09 2.27 -0.94
C ASN A 41 29.46 2.14 -2.34
N GLU A 42 28.35 1.40 -2.47
CA GLU A 42 27.57 1.32 -3.71
C GLU A 42 27.05 2.70 -4.12
N ILE A 43 26.39 3.42 -3.22
CA ILE A 43 25.88 4.78 -3.45
C ILE A 43 27.01 5.72 -3.90
N LEU A 44 28.17 5.69 -3.23
CA LEU A 44 29.33 6.52 -3.58
C LEU A 44 29.93 6.16 -4.94
N SER A 45 29.85 4.89 -5.34
CA SER A 45 30.33 4.44 -6.65
C SER A 45 29.42 4.89 -7.80
N GLY A 46 28.16 5.28 -7.49
CA GLY A 46 27.13 5.58 -8.48
C GLY A 46 26.47 4.35 -9.09
N TYR A 47 26.71 3.16 -8.52
CA TYR A 47 26.09 1.89 -8.91
C TYR A 47 25.45 1.23 -7.71
N VAL A 48 24.21 0.77 -7.85
CA VAL A 48 23.47 0.01 -6.83
C VAL A 48 23.09 -1.34 -7.41
N ASN A 49 23.43 -2.44 -6.73
CA ASN A 49 23.24 -3.80 -7.25
C ASN A 49 23.82 -3.99 -8.68
N GLY A 50 24.96 -3.35 -8.97
CA GLY A 50 25.62 -3.38 -10.28
C GLY A 50 24.93 -2.57 -11.39
N ASN A 51 23.82 -1.89 -11.11
CA ASN A 51 23.12 -1.03 -12.06
C ASN A 51 23.51 0.45 -11.86
N PRO A 52 23.74 1.22 -12.93
CA PRO A 52 24.06 2.64 -12.81
C PRO A 52 22.87 3.43 -12.27
N MET A 53 23.12 4.29 -11.30
CA MET A 53 22.09 5.13 -10.70
C MET A 53 21.88 6.40 -11.51
N SER A 54 21.07 6.28 -12.58
CA SER A 54 20.74 7.37 -13.48
C SER A 54 19.60 8.26 -12.96
N GLU A 55 19.48 9.46 -13.53
CA GLU A 55 18.34 10.37 -13.26
C GLU A 55 16.98 9.71 -13.54
N SER A 56 16.89 8.85 -14.56
CA SER A 56 15.66 8.13 -14.89
C SER A 56 15.27 7.13 -13.80
N VAL A 57 16.24 6.40 -13.23
CA VAL A 57 15.98 5.46 -12.12
C VAL A 57 15.46 6.22 -10.91
N LEU A 58 16.08 7.36 -10.56
CA LEU A 58 15.63 8.21 -9.45
C LEU A 58 14.21 8.76 -9.69
N PHE A 59 13.90 9.18 -10.92
CA PHE A 59 12.57 9.68 -11.26
C PHE A 59 11.49 8.60 -11.11
N PHE A 60 11.73 7.38 -11.62
CA PHE A 60 10.79 6.28 -11.47
C PHE A 60 10.66 5.82 -10.01
N GLY A 61 11.74 5.86 -9.24
CA GLY A 61 11.71 5.62 -7.79
C GLY A 61 10.82 6.64 -7.06
N ALA A 62 10.99 7.93 -7.33
CA ALA A 62 10.15 8.99 -6.76
C ALA A 62 8.67 8.82 -7.15
N PHE A 63 8.41 8.51 -8.42
CA PHE A 63 7.05 8.25 -8.91
C PHE A 63 6.39 7.05 -8.21
N ALA A 64 7.14 5.96 -7.99
CA ALA A 64 6.64 4.78 -7.30
C ALA A 64 6.27 5.08 -5.84
N VAL A 65 7.10 5.86 -5.13
CA VAL A 65 6.83 6.29 -3.75
C VAL A 65 5.59 7.16 -3.67
N GLU A 66 5.45 8.15 -4.55
CA GLU A 66 4.25 9.00 -4.60
C GLU A 66 2.98 8.19 -4.89
N LEU A 67 3.07 7.20 -5.76
CA LEU A 67 1.96 6.30 -6.06
C LEU A 67 1.56 5.47 -4.83
N LEU A 68 2.50 4.96 -4.03
CA LEU A 68 2.19 4.28 -2.76
C LEU A 68 1.48 5.22 -1.76
N LEU A 69 1.99 6.46 -1.61
CA LEU A 69 1.40 7.47 -0.74
C LEU A 69 -0.02 7.87 -1.20
N LEU A 70 -0.26 7.95 -2.50
CA LEU A 70 -1.58 8.19 -3.07
C LEU A 70 -2.55 7.06 -2.74
N VAL A 71 -2.13 5.79 -2.84
CA VAL A 71 -3.00 4.66 -2.49
C VAL A 71 -3.35 4.66 -1.00
N PHE A 72 -2.39 4.98 -0.14
CA PHE A 72 -2.62 5.20 1.29
C PHE A 72 -3.75 6.22 1.52
N LEU A 73 -3.64 7.40 0.90
CA LEU A 73 -4.58 8.50 1.09
C LEU A 73 -5.97 8.18 0.50
N LEU A 74 -5.99 7.69 -0.73
CA LEU A 74 -7.23 7.41 -1.46
C LEU A 74 -8.00 6.22 -0.90
N SER A 75 -7.33 5.24 -0.29
CA SER A 75 -8.01 4.12 0.37
C SER A 75 -8.99 4.58 1.47
N GLY A 76 -8.66 5.68 2.17
CA GLY A 76 -9.52 6.25 3.22
C GLY A 76 -10.54 7.27 2.72
N LEU A 77 -10.27 7.94 1.60
CA LEU A 77 -11.07 9.07 1.10
C LEU A 77 -12.09 8.69 0.03
N LEU A 78 -11.82 7.65 -0.76
CA LEU A 78 -12.70 7.24 -1.85
C LEU A 78 -13.98 6.57 -1.35
N ALA A 79 -15.03 6.65 -2.17
CA ALA A 79 -16.25 5.89 -1.93
C ALA A 79 -15.95 4.37 -1.91
N PRO A 80 -16.72 3.57 -1.15
CA PRO A 80 -16.43 2.15 -0.92
C PRO A 80 -16.10 1.32 -2.17
N TYR A 81 -16.84 1.53 -3.27
CA TYR A 81 -16.61 0.83 -4.53
C TYR A 81 -15.23 1.14 -5.14
N TRP A 82 -14.86 2.43 -5.21
CA TRP A 82 -13.58 2.86 -5.77
C TRP A 82 -12.40 2.51 -4.87
N ALA A 83 -12.56 2.67 -3.55
CA ALA A 83 -11.56 2.25 -2.58
C ALA A 83 -11.26 0.75 -2.72
N ARG A 84 -12.30 -0.09 -2.85
CA ARG A 84 -12.14 -1.52 -3.08
C ARG A 84 -11.36 -1.82 -4.36
N LEU A 85 -11.75 -1.23 -5.49
CA LEU A 85 -11.10 -1.48 -6.78
C LEU A 85 -9.63 -1.06 -6.75
N LEU A 86 -9.35 0.13 -6.21
CA LEU A 86 -7.99 0.63 -6.03
C LEU A 86 -7.13 -0.38 -5.27
N ASN A 87 -7.59 -0.85 -4.11
CA ASN A 87 -6.84 -1.79 -3.29
C ASN A 87 -6.61 -3.14 -3.98
N LEU A 88 -7.59 -3.65 -4.74
CA LEU A 88 -7.45 -4.91 -5.48
C LEU A 88 -6.42 -4.84 -6.61
N VAL A 89 -6.27 -3.68 -7.25
CA VAL A 89 -5.29 -3.47 -8.33
C VAL A 89 -3.91 -3.15 -7.77
N MET A 90 -3.84 -2.32 -6.73
CA MET A 90 -2.58 -1.77 -6.24
C MET A 90 -1.80 -2.72 -5.35
N VAL A 91 -2.46 -3.64 -4.64
CA VAL A 91 -1.74 -4.64 -3.84
C VAL A 91 -0.84 -5.54 -4.71
N PRO A 92 -1.30 -6.15 -5.82
CA PRO A 92 -0.42 -6.90 -6.71
C PRO A 92 0.75 -6.08 -7.24
N VAL A 93 0.53 -4.82 -7.60
CA VAL A 93 1.60 -3.91 -8.06
C VAL A 93 2.64 -3.69 -6.96
N ALA A 94 2.20 -3.46 -5.72
CA ALA A 94 3.11 -3.27 -4.59
C ALA A 94 3.93 -4.53 -4.29
N ILE A 95 3.30 -5.72 -4.30
CA ILE A 95 4.00 -7.00 -4.11
C ILE A 95 5.06 -7.20 -5.21
N LEU A 96 4.73 -6.93 -6.47
CA LEU A 96 5.71 -7.00 -7.57
C LEU A 96 6.87 -6.01 -7.36
N GLY A 97 6.59 -4.82 -6.83
CA GLY A 97 7.60 -3.84 -6.44
C GLY A 97 8.55 -4.35 -5.35
N THR A 98 8.03 -4.99 -4.30
CA THR A 98 8.84 -5.59 -3.22
C THR A 98 9.86 -6.60 -3.75
N PHE A 99 9.50 -7.39 -4.76
CA PHE A 99 10.38 -8.41 -5.35
C PHE A 99 11.23 -7.92 -6.53
N TYR A 100 11.13 -6.65 -6.91
CA TYR A 100 11.96 -6.10 -7.99
C TYR A 100 13.45 -6.15 -7.64
N ILE A 101 13.79 -5.94 -6.37
CA ILE A 101 15.10 -6.21 -5.79
C ILE A 101 14.90 -7.37 -4.82
N ALA A 102 15.50 -8.52 -5.14
CA ALA A 102 15.35 -9.71 -4.31
C ALA A 102 16.01 -9.48 -2.93
N PRO A 103 15.33 -9.83 -1.82
CA PRO A 103 15.95 -9.86 -0.50
C PRO A 103 17.22 -10.70 -0.50
N ASN A 104 18.32 -10.15 0.00
CA ASN A 104 19.61 -10.85 0.00
C ASN A 104 20.06 -11.25 1.41
N ASP A 105 19.66 -10.49 2.44
CA ASP A 105 20.07 -10.71 3.82
C ASP A 105 18.90 -11.05 4.77
N PRO A 106 19.15 -11.67 5.94
CA PRO A 106 18.09 -12.16 6.82
C PRO A 106 17.09 -11.10 7.30
N ASP A 107 17.57 -9.87 7.50
CA ASP A 107 16.74 -8.71 7.85
C ASP A 107 15.84 -8.29 6.68
N ASP A 108 16.34 -8.28 5.44
CA ASP A 108 15.50 -8.03 4.26
C ASP A 108 14.33 -9.02 4.17
N TYR A 109 14.60 -10.31 4.39
CA TYR A 109 13.55 -11.33 4.41
C TYR A 109 12.53 -11.08 5.51
N PHE A 110 12.97 -10.64 6.69
CA PHE A 110 12.05 -10.30 7.79
C PHE A 110 11.12 -9.15 7.41
N PHE A 111 11.68 -8.04 6.90
CA PHE A 111 10.89 -6.90 6.45
C PHE A 111 9.94 -7.27 5.31
N ALA A 112 10.41 -8.05 4.33
CA ALA A 112 9.60 -8.49 3.20
C ALA A 112 8.43 -9.40 3.63
N VAL A 113 8.64 -10.32 4.57
CA VAL A 113 7.55 -11.18 5.09
C VAL A 113 6.48 -10.35 5.78
N VAL A 114 6.88 -9.41 6.65
CA VAL A 114 5.94 -8.52 7.35
C VAL A 114 5.14 -7.66 6.36
N GLU A 115 5.81 -7.13 5.34
CA GLU A 115 5.20 -6.34 4.28
C GLU A 115 4.18 -7.16 3.47
N ILE A 116 4.57 -8.36 3.01
CA ILE A 116 3.70 -9.25 2.25
C ILE A 116 2.47 -9.67 3.07
N CYS A 117 2.66 -9.96 4.36
CA CYS A 117 1.54 -10.22 5.27
C CYS A 117 0.56 -9.05 5.34
N ALA A 118 1.06 -7.81 5.38
CA ALA A 118 0.21 -6.61 5.35
C ALA A 118 -0.56 -6.50 4.02
N PHE A 119 0.11 -6.67 2.88
CA PHE A 119 -0.51 -6.64 1.57
C PHE A 119 -1.57 -7.72 1.37
N ILE A 120 -1.29 -8.96 1.78
CA ILE A 120 -2.29 -10.05 1.75
C ILE A 120 -3.50 -9.68 2.61
N THR A 121 -3.28 -9.09 3.78
CA THR A 121 -4.38 -8.64 4.66
C THR A 121 -5.24 -7.57 3.97
N ILE A 122 -4.63 -6.56 3.37
CA ILE A 122 -5.31 -5.51 2.60
C ILE A 122 -6.13 -6.14 1.47
N PHE A 123 -5.52 -7.04 0.69
CA PHE A 123 -6.17 -7.69 -0.44
C PHE A 123 -7.39 -8.51 -0.02
N VAL A 124 -7.25 -9.36 1.00
CA VAL A 124 -8.35 -10.18 1.52
C VAL A 124 -9.48 -9.30 2.06
N MET A 125 -9.16 -8.21 2.75
CA MET A 125 -10.15 -7.26 3.25
C MET A 125 -10.90 -6.55 2.12
N ALA A 126 -10.19 -6.08 1.09
CA ALA A 126 -10.78 -5.47 -0.09
C ALA A 126 -11.63 -6.48 -0.89
N TRP A 127 -11.16 -7.72 -1.05
CA TRP A 127 -11.87 -8.77 -1.77
C TRP A 127 -13.20 -9.11 -1.12
N ARG A 128 -13.22 -9.24 0.22
CA ARG A 128 -14.42 -9.54 1.02
C ARG A 128 -15.32 -8.31 1.24
N TRP A 129 -14.95 -7.14 0.72
CA TRP A 129 -15.76 -5.94 0.87
C TRP A 129 -16.95 -5.94 -0.10
N GLN A 130 -18.15 -6.18 0.44
CA GLN A 130 -19.40 -6.04 -0.31
C GLN A 130 -19.78 -4.56 -0.38
N THR A 131 -19.63 -3.96 -1.55
CA THR A 131 -19.84 -2.53 -1.83
C THR A 131 -21.14 -2.30 -2.59
N ALA A 132 -22.20 -3.06 -2.28
CA ALA A 132 -23.46 -3.00 -3.01
C ALA A 132 -23.93 -1.54 -3.17
N PRO A 133 -24.41 -1.13 -4.37
CA PRO A 133 -24.90 0.22 -4.55
C PRO A 133 -26.01 0.49 -3.53
N ARG A 134 -25.94 1.62 -2.81
CA ARG A 134 -27.11 2.11 -2.05
C ARG A 134 -28.21 2.31 -3.08
N ALA A 135 -29.14 1.36 -3.17
CA ALA A 135 -30.37 1.56 -3.91
C ALA A 135 -31.06 2.78 -3.28
N THR A 136 -31.24 3.83 -4.08
CA THR A 136 -31.98 5.04 -3.70
C THR A 136 -33.39 4.63 -3.27
N ARG A 137 -33.59 4.39 -1.97
CA ARG A 137 -34.90 4.13 -1.39
C ARG A 137 -35.42 5.45 -0.83
N GLN A 138 -36.23 6.13 -1.64
CA GLN A 138 -37.17 7.24 -1.39
C GLN A 138 -37.09 8.15 -2.62
N ILE A 139 -38.16 8.41 -3.39
CA ILE A 139 -39.44 9.02 -2.99
C ILE A 139 -40.57 8.42 -3.85
N GLY A 140 -41.56 7.80 -3.21
CA GLY A 140 -42.72 7.21 -3.90
C GLY A 140 -43.88 6.91 -2.95
N GLY A 141 -44.12 7.79 -1.98
CA GLY A 141 -45.16 7.57 -1.00
C GLY A 141 -45.49 8.82 -0.22
N HIS A 142 -46.09 9.82 -0.86
CA HIS A 142 -46.98 10.80 -0.25
C HIS A 142 -47.93 11.35 -1.33
N HIS A 143 -48.77 10.48 -1.87
CA HIS A 143 -50.02 10.86 -2.55
C HIS A 143 -51.09 9.84 -2.19
N ALA A 144 -51.74 10.07 -1.05
CA ALA A 144 -53.12 9.65 -0.77
C ALA A 144 -53.48 10.15 0.65
N THR A 145 -54.09 11.32 0.73
CA THR A 145 -55.46 11.55 1.23
C THR A 145 -55.72 13.04 1.27
#